data_AF-A0A5D2KH24-F1
#
_entry.id   AF-A0A5D2KH24-F1
#
_cell.length_a   1.000
_cell.length_b   1.000
_cell.length_c   1.000
_cell.angle_alpha   90.00
_cell.angle_beta   90.00
_cell.angle_gamma   90.00
#
_symmetry.space_group_name_H-M   'P 1'
#
loop_
_entity.id
_entity.type
_entity.pdbx_description
1 polymer ?
#
loop_
_entity_poly.entity_id
_entity_poly.type
_entity_poly.pdbx_seq_one_letter_code
_entity_poly.pdbx_strand_id
1 'polypeptide(L)'
;MATSQLTASSVTASARNLASLQGLRLSTVKFSSFGTLKPGALTSRSFKRLVVKAATVVAPKYTSVKPLGDRVLVKIKETEEKTEGGILLPTTAQSKPQGGEVVAVGEGKTIGNTKLESSVKTGAQVIYSKYAGTEVEFNGANHLLLKEDDIVGLLETDDIKDLKPLNDRVFIKVSEAEEKTAGGLLLTEASKEKPSIGTVIAVGPGTLDEEGNLRPLSVSPGNTILYSKYAGNDFKGNDGSNYIALRASDVMAALY
;
A
#
# COMPACT_ATOMS: atom_id res chain seq x y z
N MET A 1 -48.94 -24.06 30.54
CA MET A 1 -48.08 -23.54 31.63
C MET A 1 -46.66 -23.51 31.06
N ALA A 2 -45.90 -22.43 30.91
CA ALA A 2 -45.95 -21.09 31.48
C ALA A 2 -45.28 -20.10 30.52
N THR A 3 -45.74 -18.86 30.56
CA THR A 3 -45.21 -17.66 29.91
C THR A 3 -43.96 -17.15 30.63
N SER A 4 -42.95 -16.66 29.91
CA SER A 4 -41.90 -15.81 30.49
C SER A 4 -41.84 -14.45 29.76
N GLN A 5 -41.99 -13.40 30.56
CA GLN A 5 -41.92 -11.99 30.19
C GLN A 5 -40.47 -11.50 30.31
N LEU A 6 -40.10 -10.55 29.45
CA LEU A 6 -38.85 -9.79 29.53
C LEU A 6 -39.05 -8.58 30.46
N THR A 7 -38.24 -8.48 31.52
CA THR A 7 -38.11 -7.29 32.35
C THR A 7 -36.72 -6.67 32.14
N ALA A 8 -36.69 -5.36 31.89
CA ALA A 8 -35.49 -4.57 31.75
C ALA A 8 -34.91 -4.25 33.14
N SER A 9 -33.60 -4.43 33.31
CA SER A 9 -32.86 -4.02 34.49
C SER A 9 -31.86 -2.91 34.14
N SER A 10 -31.97 -1.82 34.89
CA SER A 10 -31.09 -0.65 34.90
C SER A 10 -29.74 -1.02 35.52
N VAL A 11 -28.66 -0.78 34.77
CA VAL A 11 -27.30 -0.93 35.28
C VAL A 11 -26.85 0.38 35.91
N THR A 12 -26.80 0.39 37.24
CA THR A 12 -26.06 1.33 38.07
C THR A 12 -24.57 0.98 38.00
N ALA A 13 -23.74 1.88 37.45
CA ALA A 13 -22.30 1.74 37.47
C ALA A 13 -21.68 2.64 38.56
N SER A 14 -20.96 1.95 39.44
CA SER A 14 -20.21 2.46 40.60
C SER A 14 -19.12 3.46 40.21
N ALA A 15 -19.06 4.58 40.94
CA ALA A 15 -18.02 5.59 40.81
C ALA A 15 -16.71 5.12 41.47
N ARG A 16 -15.63 5.06 40.70
CA ARG A 16 -14.25 5.09 41.21
C ARG A 16 -13.40 6.07 40.40
N ASN A 17 -12.90 7.08 41.12
CA ASN A 17 -11.69 7.87 40.90
C ASN A 17 -11.42 8.41 39.48
N LEU A 18 -11.91 9.63 39.23
CA LEU A 18 -11.27 10.57 38.32
C LEU A 18 -10.43 11.57 39.13
N ALA A 19 -9.14 11.62 38.79
CA ALA A 19 -8.19 12.59 39.28
C ALA A 19 -8.60 14.02 38.90
N SER A 20 -8.24 14.94 39.78
CA SER A 20 -8.60 16.36 39.81
C SER A 20 -8.23 17.15 38.55
N LEU A 21 -9.23 17.60 37.79
CA LEU A 21 -9.13 18.74 36.88
C LEU A 21 -9.21 20.06 37.67
N GLN A 22 -8.19 20.34 38.48
CA GLN A 22 -7.97 21.68 39.02
C GLN A 22 -7.31 22.52 37.92
N GLY A 23 -8.11 23.29 37.18
CA GLY A 23 -7.56 24.17 36.14
C GLY A 23 -8.54 25.02 35.34
N LEU A 24 -9.85 24.85 35.50
CA LEU A 24 -10.82 25.73 34.84
C LEU A 24 -11.36 26.77 35.83
N ARG A 25 -10.61 27.85 36.00
CA ARG A 25 -11.19 29.11 36.49
C ARG A 25 -12.12 29.64 35.39
N LEU A 26 -13.41 29.37 35.50
CA LEU A 26 -14.41 30.23 34.87
C LEU A 26 -14.39 31.57 35.61
N SER A 27 -13.90 32.62 34.96
CA SER A 27 -14.10 33.97 35.44
C SER A 27 -15.59 34.30 35.36
N THR A 28 -16.25 34.38 36.52
CA THR A 28 -17.55 35.02 36.71
C THR A 28 -17.52 36.41 36.09
N VAL A 29 -18.16 36.58 34.94
CA VAL A 29 -18.46 37.90 34.40
C VAL A 29 -19.68 38.41 35.15
N LYS A 30 -19.46 39.42 36.01
CA LYS A 30 -20.53 40.15 36.68
C LYS A 30 -21.35 40.90 35.62
N PHE A 31 -22.62 40.51 35.44
CA PHE A 31 -23.60 41.36 34.78
C PHE A 31 -23.97 42.51 35.72
N SER A 32 -23.48 43.72 35.45
CA SER A 32 -23.98 44.93 36.08
C SER A 32 -25.35 45.28 35.50
N SER A 33 -26.27 45.55 36.43
CA SER A 33 -27.66 45.97 36.32
C SER A 33 -28.02 46.88 35.13
N PHE A 34 -29.18 46.55 34.54
CA PHE A 34 -30.00 47.41 33.67
C PHE A 34 -30.24 48.78 34.30
N GLY A 35 -29.75 49.83 33.63
CA GLY A 35 -30.19 51.21 33.86
C GLY A 35 -31.26 51.58 32.84
N THR A 36 -32.41 52.06 33.32
CA THR A 36 -33.49 52.60 32.51
C THR A 36 -33.06 53.93 31.88
N LEU A 37 -33.05 54.00 30.54
CA LEU A 37 -32.78 55.24 29.81
C LEU A 37 -34.02 55.74 29.07
N LYS A 38 -34.33 56.98 29.39
CA LYS A 38 -35.31 57.92 28.84
C LYS A 38 -35.19 58.06 27.30
N PRO A 39 -36.29 58.19 26.54
CA PRO A 39 -36.20 58.32 25.09
C PRO A 39 -35.91 59.78 24.72
N GLY A 40 -34.77 60.03 24.09
CA GLY A 40 -34.42 61.35 23.60
C GLY A 40 -33.15 61.35 22.75
N ALA A 41 -33.31 61.80 21.50
CA ALA A 41 -32.29 62.12 20.51
C ALA A 41 -31.53 60.94 19.86
N LEU A 42 -32.01 60.57 18.66
CA LEU A 42 -31.24 59.86 17.64
C LEU A 42 -30.05 60.70 17.20
N THR A 43 -28.88 60.44 17.77
CA THR A 43 -27.60 60.88 17.20
C THR A 43 -26.94 59.67 16.56
N SER A 44 -26.73 59.75 15.25
CA SER A 44 -26.01 58.77 14.45
C SER A 44 -24.63 58.52 15.05
N ARG A 45 -24.48 57.43 15.81
CA ARG A 45 -23.16 56.92 16.16
C ARG A 45 -22.68 56.14 14.94
N SER A 46 -21.75 56.76 14.21
CA SER A 46 -20.93 56.08 13.21
C SER A 46 -20.22 54.90 13.86
N PHE A 47 -20.78 53.70 13.69
CA PHE A 47 -20.10 52.47 14.05
C PHE A 47 -18.84 52.37 13.19
N LYS A 48 -17.66 52.46 13.81
CA LYS A 48 -16.41 52.14 13.11
C LYS A 48 -16.52 50.68 12.67
N ARG A 49 -16.65 50.46 11.36
CA ARG A 49 -16.76 49.16 10.71
C ARG A 49 -15.58 48.29 11.14
N LEU A 50 -15.83 47.27 11.97
CA LEU A 50 -14.82 46.28 12.33
C LEU A 50 -14.65 45.37 11.12
N VAL A 51 -13.62 45.62 10.32
CA VAL A 51 -13.26 44.80 9.17
C VAL A 51 -12.55 43.56 9.71
N VAL A 52 -13.26 42.46 9.81
CA VAL A 52 -12.68 41.15 10.11
C VAL A 52 -12.01 40.65 8.82
N LYS A 53 -10.68 40.68 8.77
CA LYS A 53 -9.92 39.94 7.75
C LYS A 53 -9.92 38.47 8.18
N ALA A 54 -10.78 37.66 7.55
CA ALA A 54 -10.64 36.22 7.62
C ALA A 54 -9.34 35.83 6.91
N ALA A 55 -8.30 35.52 7.68
CA ALA A 55 -7.09 34.91 7.15
C ALA A 55 -7.37 33.40 7.01
N THR A 56 -7.70 32.97 5.80
CA THR A 56 -7.68 31.54 5.47
C THR A 56 -6.23 31.07 5.52
N VAL A 57 -5.89 30.30 6.54
CA VAL A 57 -4.59 29.62 6.64
C VAL A 57 -4.56 28.58 5.54
N VAL A 58 -3.87 28.91 4.44
CA VAL A 58 -3.58 27.97 3.37
C VAL A 58 -2.71 26.86 3.96
N ALA A 59 -3.19 25.62 3.93
CA ALA A 59 -2.43 24.48 4.41
C ALA A 59 -1.06 24.45 3.70
N PRO A 60 0.06 24.22 4.42
CA PRO A 60 1.37 24.14 3.80
C PRO A 60 1.37 23.02 2.77
N LYS A 61 1.57 23.38 1.49
CA LYS A 61 1.69 22.45 0.39
C LYS A 61 3.08 21.80 0.47
N TYR A 62 3.16 20.63 1.08
CA TYR A 62 4.41 19.88 1.18
C TYR A 62 4.86 19.47 -0.24
N THR A 63 5.93 20.10 -0.73
CA THR A 63 6.41 19.94 -2.11
C THR A 63 7.40 18.77 -2.25
N SER A 64 8.11 18.42 -1.17
CA SER A 64 9.10 17.33 -1.13
C SER A 64 8.86 16.48 0.11
N VAL A 65 8.77 15.17 -0.07
CA VAL A 65 8.58 14.19 1.00
C VAL A 65 9.72 13.20 0.93
N LYS A 66 10.58 13.22 1.94
CA LYS A 66 11.62 12.21 2.12
C LYS A 66 11.02 11.08 2.96
N PRO A 67 10.83 9.87 2.41
CA PRO A 67 10.39 8.74 3.21
C PRO A 67 11.46 8.38 4.25
N LEU A 68 11.02 7.97 5.44
CA LEU A 68 11.90 7.59 6.55
C LEU A 68 12.09 6.07 6.60
N GLY A 69 13.25 5.64 7.06
CA GLY A 69 13.60 4.22 7.19
C GLY A 69 13.65 3.51 5.84
N ASP A 70 13.04 2.33 5.79
CA ASP A 70 12.98 1.41 4.64
C ASP A 70 11.85 1.74 3.64
N ARG A 71 11.26 2.93 3.74
CA ARG A 71 10.13 3.32 2.91
C ARG A 71 10.57 3.93 1.58
N VAL A 72 9.80 3.68 0.55
CA VAL A 72 10.02 4.17 -0.81
C VAL A 72 8.74 4.86 -1.29
N LEU A 73 8.88 6.06 -1.82
CA LEU A 73 7.77 6.81 -2.43
C LEU A 73 7.76 6.52 -3.93
N VAL A 74 6.67 5.93 -4.41
CA VAL A 74 6.49 5.54 -5.80
C VAL A 74 5.33 6.35 -6.39
N LYS A 75 5.52 6.91 -7.58
CA LYS A 75 4.44 7.45 -8.39
C LYS A 75 3.85 6.33 -9.22
N ILE A 76 2.54 6.11 -9.10
CA ILE A 76 1.85 5.08 -9.86
C ILE A 76 1.89 5.50 -11.34
N LYS A 77 2.33 4.60 -12.24
CA LYS A 77 2.23 4.85 -13.68
C LYS A 77 0.74 4.90 -14.05
N GLU A 78 0.32 5.85 -14.87
CA GLU A 78 -1.05 5.86 -15.38
C GLU A 78 -1.14 4.84 -16.54
N THR A 79 -2.06 3.88 -16.42
CA THR A 79 -2.30 2.91 -17.50
C THR A 79 -3.02 3.61 -18.66
N GLU A 80 -2.65 3.28 -19.88
CA GLU A 80 -3.33 3.76 -21.07
C GLU A 80 -4.82 3.35 -21.05
N GLU A 81 -5.73 4.32 -21.02
CA GLU A 81 -7.18 4.08 -20.98
C GLU A 81 -7.72 3.43 -22.27
N LYS A 82 -6.88 3.41 -23.31
CA LYS A 82 -7.18 2.84 -24.62
C LYS A 82 -6.39 1.55 -24.76
N THR A 83 -7.10 0.45 -24.96
CA THR A 83 -6.47 -0.77 -25.47
C THR A 83 -5.99 -0.55 -26.90
N GLU A 84 -5.02 -1.36 -27.36
CA GLU A 84 -4.49 -1.32 -28.72
C GLU A 84 -5.59 -1.42 -29.80
N GLY A 85 -6.75 -1.99 -29.47
CA GLY A 85 -7.94 -2.07 -30.32
C GLY A 85 -8.84 -0.82 -30.34
N GLY A 86 -8.46 0.28 -29.66
CA GLY A 86 -9.21 1.54 -29.64
C GLY A 86 -10.45 1.56 -28.72
N ILE A 87 -10.64 0.52 -27.91
CA ILE A 87 -11.76 0.42 -26.96
C ILE A 87 -11.37 1.09 -25.65
N LEU A 88 -12.21 2.03 -25.19
CA LEU A 88 -12.10 2.67 -23.89
C LEU A 88 -12.59 1.71 -22.80
N LEU A 89 -11.72 1.36 -21.87
CA LEU A 89 -12.12 0.57 -20.70
C LEU A 89 -12.73 1.49 -19.65
N PRO A 90 -13.86 1.12 -19.03
CA PRO A 90 -14.37 1.85 -17.88
C PRO A 90 -13.35 1.78 -16.74
N THR A 91 -13.24 2.86 -15.98
CA THR A 91 -12.27 3.01 -14.86
C THR A 91 -12.40 1.92 -13.79
N THR A 92 -13.57 1.28 -13.68
CA THR A 92 -13.82 0.16 -12.75
C THR A 92 -13.26 -1.18 -13.22
N ALA A 93 -13.02 -1.35 -14.52
CA ALA A 93 -12.43 -2.56 -15.09
C ALA A 93 -10.91 -2.46 -15.26
N GLN A 94 -10.38 -1.24 -15.16
CA GLN A 94 -8.94 -0.99 -15.18
C GLN A 94 -8.33 -1.40 -13.84
N SER A 95 -7.55 -2.48 -13.83
CA SER A 95 -6.78 -2.86 -12.65
C SER A 95 -5.68 -1.84 -12.42
N LYS A 96 -5.49 -1.42 -11.15
CA LYS A 96 -4.36 -0.57 -10.76
C LYS A 96 -3.06 -1.19 -11.28
N PRO A 97 -2.23 -0.42 -12.00
CA PRO A 97 -0.96 -0.94 -12.47
C PRO A 97 -0.11 -1.34 -11.27
N GLN A 98 0.50 -2.50 -11.39
CA GLN A 98 1.42 -3.05 -10.38
C GLN A 98 2.83 -2.47 -10.54
N GLY A 99 3.00 -1.52 -11.47
CA GLY A 99 4.24 -0.82 -11.76
C GLY A 99 4.18 0.66 -11.43
N GLY A 100 5.31 1.22 -11.03
CA GLY A 100 5.44 2.64 -10.72
C GLY A 100 6.88 3.13 -10.86
N GLU A 101 7.04 4.45 -10.83
CA GLU A 101 8.35 5.12 -10.86
C GLU A 101 8.74 5.60 -9.46
N VAL A 102 9.98 5.35 -9.05
CA VAL A 102 10.46 5.74 -7.72
C VAL A 102 10.79 7.23 -7.68
N VAL A 103 10.08 7.99 -6.85
CA VAL A 103 10.31 9.44 -6.69
C VAL A 103 11.36 9.71 -5.60
N ALA A 104 11.23 9.02 -4.48
CA ALA A 104 12.12 9.21 -3.34
C ALA A 104 12.37 7.89 -2.62
N VAL A 105 13.60 7.69 -2.20
CA VAL A 105 14.02 6.49 -1.47
C VAL A 105 14.38 6.87 -0.05
N GLY A 106 14.00 5.98 0.87
CA GLY A 106 14.31 6.10 2.26
C GLY A 106 15.78 5.85 2.54
N GLU A 107 16.09 5.97 3.81
CA GLU A 107 17.41 5.78 4.36
C GLU A 107 17.83 4.29 4.46
N GLY A 108 16.95 3.38 4.08
CA GLY A 108 17.18 1.94 4.03
C GLY A 108 16.91 1.24 5.36
N LYS A 109 17.22 -0.06 5.42
CA LYS A 109 17.08 -0.87 6.63
C LYS A 109 18.23 -0.60 7.60
N THR A 110 17.87 -0.31 8.85
CA THR A 110 18.84 -0.22 9.94
C THR A 110 18.95 -1.59 10.62
N ILE A 111 20.11 -2.23 10.54
CA ILE A 111 20.42 -3.44 11.32
C ILE A 111 21.43 -3.06 12.39
N GLY A 112 20.97 -2.94 13.64
CA GLY A 112 21.79 -2.52 14.76
C GLY A 112 22.36 -1.11 14.57
N ASN A 113 23.67 -1.02 14.34
CA ASN A 113 24.39 0.24 14.09
C ASN A 113 24.79 0.46 12.62
N THR A 114 24.58 -0.54 11.75
CA THR A 114 24.93 -0.45 10.33
C THR A 114 23.68 -0.13 9.53
N LYS A 115 23.78 0.94 8.74
CA LYS A 115 22.71 1.38 7.85
C LYS A 115 22.94 0.76 6.49
N LEU A 116 22.03 -0.11 6.06
CA LEU A 116 22.08 -0.71 4.75
C LEU A 116 21.48 0.24 3.74
N GLU A 117 22.24 0.54 2.70
CA GLU A 117 21.74 1.33 1.58
C GLU A 117 20.61 0.59 0.88
N SER A 118 19.65 1.37 0.38
CA SER A 118 18.51 0.86 -0.35
C SER A 118 18.93 0.25 -1.69
N SER A 119 18.32 -0.88 -2.03
CA SER A 119 18.59 -1.63 -3.27
C SER A 119 18.00 -0.95 -4.51
N VAL A 120 17.21 0.11 -4.31
CA VAL A 120 16.41 0.78 -5.33
C VAL A 120 16.93 2.20 -5.55
N LYS A 121 17.08 2.58 -6.83
CA LYS A 121 17.51 3.92 -7.24
C LYS A 121 16.31 4.83 -7.50
N THR A 122 16.48 6.13 -7.26
CA THR A 122 15.49 7.16 -7.66
C THR A 122 15.34 7.19 -9.18
N GLY A 123 14.11 7.28 -9.67
CA GLY A 123 13.76 7.27 -11.10
C GLY A 123 13.68 5.86 -11.72
N ALA A 124 13.96 4.81 -10.96
CA ALA A 124 13.82 3.45 -11.46
C ALA A 124 12.33 3.05 -11.56
N GLN A 125 12.02 2.22 -12.54
CA GLN A 125 10.73 1.56 -12.64
C GLN A 125 10.72 0.29 -11.80
N VAL A 126 9.70 0.14 -10.98
CA VAL A 126 9.57 -0.98 -10.04
C VAL A 126 8.22 -1.63 -10.18
N ILE A 127 8.19 -2.95 -9.95
CA ILE A 127 6.95 -3.69 -9.71
C ILE A 127 6.81 -3.94 -8.22
N TYR A 128 5.60 -3.79 -7.70
CA TYR A 128 5.27 -4.01 -6.29
C TYR A 128 4.04 -4.90 -6.13
N SER A 129 3.85 -5.37 -4.90
CA SER A 129 2.68 -6.17 -4.51
C SER A 129 1.37 -5.37 -4.60
N LYS A 130 0.32 -5.96 -5.19
CA LYS A 130 -1.01 -5.32 -5.39
C LYS A 130 -1.62 -4.65 -4.16
N TYR A 131 -1.37 -5.20 -2.98
CA TYR A 131 -1.99 -4.78 -1.72
C TYR A 131 -0.98 -4.15 -0.75
N ALA A 132 0.18 -3.73 -1.25
CA ALA A 132 1.18 -3.11 -0.42
C ALA A 132 1.06 -1.58 -0.42
N GLY A 133 1.50 -0.99 0.70
CA GLY A 133 1.72 0.45 0.82
C GLY A 133 0.53 1.25 1.33
N THR A 134 0.76 2.56 1.38
CA THR A 134 -0.23 3.57 1.78
C THR A 134 -0.34 4.60 0.68
N GLU A 135 -1.56 4.85 0.21
CA GLU A 135 -1.85 5.86 -0.81
C GLU A 135 -1.77 7.25 -0.19
N VAL A 136 -1.02 8.15 -0.85
CA VAL A 136 -0.86 9.53 -0.41
C VAL A 136 -0.92 10.47 -1.61
N GLU A 137 -1.75 11.49 -1.51
CA GLU A 137 -1.90 12.50 -2.56
C GLU A 137 -0.92 13.66 -2.30
N PHE A 138 0.02 13.88 -3.21
CA PHE A 138 0.95 14.99 -3.16
C PHE A 138 0.87 15.78 -4.48
N ASN A 139 0.73 17.10 -4.38
CA ASN A 139 0.66 18.00 -5.53
C ASN A 139 -0.44 17.66 -6.56
N GLY A 140 -1.51 16.98 -6.14
CA GLY A 140 -2.59 16.53 -7.03
C GLY A 140 -2.25 15.27 -7.84
N ALA A 141 -1.15 14.58 -7.52
CA ALA A 141 -0.79 13.28 -8.07
C ALA A 141 -0.79 12.20 -6.99
N ASN A 142 -1.25 11.01 -7.36
CA ASN A 142 -1.34 9.86 -6.46
C ASN A 142 0.02 9.18 -6.34
N HIS A 143 0.57 9.19 -5.12
CA HIS A 143 1.79 8.49 -4.78
C HIS A 143 1.45 7.31 -3.86
N LEU A 144 2.28 6.29 -3.90
CA LEU A 144 2.19 5.11 -3.06
C LEU A 144 3.45 5.03 -2.21
N LEU A 145 3.28 5.04 -0.90
CA LEU A 145 4.37 4.85 0.05
C LEU A 145 4.47 3.35 0.37
N LEU A 146 5.54 2.72 -0.09
CA LEU A 146 5.81 1.29 0.04
C LEU A 146 6.97 1.03 1.00
N LYS A 147 7.06 -0.19 1.53
CA LYS A 147 8.32 -0.68 2.10
C LYS A 147 9.19 -1.25 0.99
N GLU A 148 10.50 -1.18 1.15
CA GLU A 148 11.45 -1.84 0.24
C GLU A 148 11.15 -3.34 0.11
N ASP A 149 10.73 -3.99 1.20
CA ASP A 149 10.34 -5.39 1.21
C ASP A 149 9.14 -5.73 0.35
N ASP A 150 8.28 -4.77 0.04
CA ASP A 150 7.08 -4.98 -0.77
C ASP A 150 7.38 -4.88 -2.28
N ILE A 151 8.52 -4.28 -2.64
CA ILE A 151 9.00 -4.17 -4.01
C ILE A 151 9.46 -5.55 -4.48
N VAL A 152 8.91 -5.99 -5.61
CA VAL A 152 9.17 -7.30 -6.18
C VAL A 152 10.46 -7.28 -6.96
N GLY A 153 10.64 -6.27 -7.80
CA GLY A 153 11.76 -6.20 -8.71
C GLY A 153 11.86 -4.87 -9.44
N LEU A 154 13.02 -4.67 -10.06
CA LEU A 154 13.30 -3.56 -10.97
C LEU A 154 12.96 -4.00 -12.39
N LEU A 155 12.27 -3.12 -13.12
CA LEU A 155 12.01 -3.27 -14.53
C LEU A 155 13.07 -2.50 -15.33
N GLU A 156 13.75 -3.19 -16.25
CA GLU A 156 14.61 -2.54 -17.25
C GLU A 156 13.78 -2.06 -18.46
N THR A 157 12.73 -2.81 -18.80
CA THR A 157 11.77 -2.55 -19.89
C THR A 157 10.34 -2.57 -19.33
N ASP A 158 9.34 -2.08 -20.07
CA ASP A 158 7.92 -2.19 -19.68
C ASP A 158 7.41 -3.66 -19.68
N ASP A 159 8.22 -4.61 -20.15
CA ASP A 159 7.90 -6.04 -20.17
C ASP A 159 8.25 -6.76 -18.86
N ILE A 160 7.30 -7.55 -18.37
CA ILE A 160 7.42 -8.33 -17.12
C ILE A 160 8.48 -9.44 -17.20
N LYS A 161 8.91 -9.84 -18.40
CA LYS A 161 9.91 -10.91 -18.61
C LYS A 161 11.28 -10.55 -18.07
N ASP A 162 11.67 -9.29 -18.22
CA ASP A 162 13.00 -8.78 -17.87
C ASP A 162 13.03 -8.22 -16.43
N LEU A 163 12.05 -8.61 -15.61
CA LEU A 163 11.98 -8.24 -14.21
C LEU A 163 13.16 -8.83 -13.45
N LYS A 164 13.97 -7.97 -12.84
CA LYS A 164 15.00 -8.39 -11.89
C LYS A 164 14.43 -8.39 -10.47
N PRO A 165 14.11 -9.55 -9.89
CA PRO A 165 13.57 -9.62 -8.54
C PRO A 165 14.58 -9.11 -7.50
N LEU A 166 14.07 -8.48 -6.44
CA LEU A 166 14.85 -8.03 -5.29
C LEU A 166 14.77 -9.04 -4.15
N ASN A 167 15.71 -8.94 -3.21
CA ASN A 167 15.80 -9.78 -2.01
C ASN A 167 15.90 -11.28 -2.35
N ASP A 168 15.22 -12.11 -1.57
CA ASP A 168 15.16 -13.57 -1.66
C ASP A 168 14.04 -14.07 -2.58
N ARG A 169 13.59 -13.23 -3.52
CA ARG A 169 12.46 -13.56 -4.40
C ARG A 169 12.92 -14.34 -5.63
N VAL A 170 12.08 -15.26 -6.06
CA VAL A 170 12.26 -16.09 -7.26
C VAL A 170 11.09 -15.80 -8.21
N PHE A 171 11.41 -15.41 -9.43
CA PHE A 171 10.43 -15.12 -10.46
C PHE A 171 10.25 -16.32 -11.38
N ILE A 172 9.02 -16.83 -11.43
CA ILE A 172 8.69 -18.02 -12.20
C ILE A 172 7.60 -17.76 -13.25
N LYS A 173 7.67 -18.49 -14.35
CA LYS A 173 6.56 -18.68 -15.28
C LYS A 173 5.85 -19.99 -14.94
N VAL A 174 4.56 -19.88 -14.64
CA VAL A 174 3.72 -21.04 -14.33
C VAL A 174 3.61 -21.92 -15.57
N SER A 175 3.85 -23.22 -15.42
CA SER A 175 3.60 -24.17 -16.50
C SER A 175 2.11 -24.23 -16.79
N GLU A 176 1.69 -24.35 -18.05
CA GLU A 176 0.29 -24.56 -18.35
C GLU A 176 -0.08 -26.01 -18.02
N ALA A 177 -1.15 -26.21 -17.24
CA ALA A 177 -1.58 -27.56 -16.89
C ALA A 177 -1.99 -28.33 -18.15
N GLU A 178 -1.60 -29.60 -18.24
CA GLU A 178 -1.97 -30.46 -19.36
C GLU A 178 -3.49 -30.66 -19.41
N GLU A 179 -4.11 -30.40 -20.56
CA GLU A 179 -5.57 -30.48 -20.74
C GLU A 179 -6.09 -31.90 -20.87
N LYS A 180 -5.17 -32.84 -21.11
CA LYS A 180 -5.47 -34.25 -21.36
C LYS A 180 -4.78 -35.06 -20.29
N THR A 181 -5.56 -35.82 -19.54
CA THR A 181 -5.01 -36.90 -18.72
C THR A 181 -4.33 -37.91 -19.66
N ALA A 182 -3.35 -38.67 -19.17
CA ALA A 182 -2.68 -39.74 -19.94
C ALA A 182 -3.64 -40.74 -20.61
N GLY A 183 -4.89 -40.85 -20.13
CA GLY A 183 -5.96 -41.65 -20.72
C GLY A 183 -6.82 -40.98 -21.80
N GLY A 184 -6.47 -39.77 -22.27
CA GLY A 184 -7.15 -39.08 -23.37
C GLY A 184 -8.44 -38.34 -23.01
N LEU A 185 -8.81 -38.28 -21.73
CA LEU A 185 -9.97 -37.51 -21.26
C LEU A 185 -9.64 -36.01 -21.18
N LEU A 186 -10.54 -35.17 -21.70
CA LEU A 186 -10.46 -33.71 -21.52
C LEU A 186 -10.98 -33.34 -20.14
N LEU A 187 -10.14 -32.70 -19.34
CA LEU A 187 -10.57 -32.08 -18.10
C LEU A 187 -11.27 -30.77 -18.44
N THR A 188 -12.46 -30.53 -17.87
CA THR A 188 -13.07 -29.20 -17.92
C THR A 188 -12.22 -28.24 -17.09
N GLU A 189 -12.19 -26.96 -17.48
CA GLU A 189 -11.35 -25.95 -16.81
C GLU A 189 -11.63 -25.83 -15.30
N ALA A 190 -12.85 -26.16 -14.85
CA ALA A 190 -13.23 -26.15 -13.43
C ALA A 190 -12.59 -27.27 -12.60
N SER A 191 -12.19 -28.39 -13.22
CA SER A 191 -11.43 -29.48 -12.56
C SER A 191 -9.93 -29.35 -12.75
N LYS A 192 -9.48 -28.39 -13.57
CA LYS A 192 -8.08 -28.14 -13.87
C LYS A 192 -7.49 -27.30 -12.73
N GLU A 193 -6.86 -27.98 -11.77
CA GLU A 193 -6.18 -27.28 -10.70
C GLU A 193 -5.00 -26.46 -11.24
N LYS A 194 -4.77 -25.27 -10.67
CA LYS A 194 -3.56 -24.49 -10.97
C LYS A 194 -2.33 -25.37 -10.70
N PRO A 195 -1.44 -25.56 -11.68
CA PRO A 195 -0.26 -26.37 -11.49
C PRO A 195 0.64 -25.69 -10.45
N SER A 196 1.22 -26.50 -9.56
CA SER A 196 2.20 -26.08 -8.58
C SER A 196 3.64 -26.14 -9.13
N ILE A 197 3.78 -26.25 -10.45
CA ILE A 197 5.06 -26.42 -11.16
C ILE A 197 5.29 -25.18 -12.04
N GLY A 198 6.50 -24.64 -11.97
CA GLY A 198 6.90 -23.47 -12.76
C GLY A 198 8.35 -23.51 -13.19
N THR A 199 8.67 -22.74 -14.22
CA THR A 199 10.04 -22.55 -14.72
C THR A 199 10.60 -21.24 -14.18
N VAL A 200 11.81 -21.27 -13.63
CA VAL A 200 12.46 -20.07 -13.07
C VAL A 200 13.01 -19.21 -14.21
N ILE A 201 12.66 -17.92 -14.20
CA ILE A 201 13.19 -16.94 -15.16
C ILE A 201 14.33 -16.16 -14.53
N ALA A 202 14.07 -15.63 -13.33
CA ALA A 202 15.02 -14.76 -12.64
C ALA A 202 15.04 -15.07 -11.15
N VAL A 203 16.22 -14.89 -10.56
CA VAL A 203 16.49 -15.17 -9.14
C VAL A 203 17.03 -13.90 -8.52
N GLY A 204 16.51 -13.55 -7.35
CA GLY A 204 16.94 -12.39 -6.59
C GLY A 204 18.33 -12.59 -5.98
N PRO A 205 18.99 -11.51 -5.52
CA PRO A 205 20.32 -11.56 -4.93
C PRO A 205 20.41 -12.40 -3.64
N GLY A 206 19.27 -12.70 -3.00
CA GLY A 206 19.18 -13.59 -1.84
C GLY A 206 18.91 -12.88 -0.52
N THR A 207 18.97 -13.63 0.58
CA THR A 207 18.75 -13.10 1.94
C THR A 207 19.96 -12.35 2.44
N LEU A 208 19.74 -11.30 3.20
CA LEU A 208 20.81 -10.54 3.83
C LEU A 208 21.11 -11.12 5.23
N ASP A 209 22.38 -11.47 5.45
CA ASP A 209 22.88 -11.96 6.74
C ASP A 209 23.13 -10.79 7.72
N GLU A 210 23.32 -11.08 9.01
CA GLU A 210 23.54 -10.07 10.06
C GLU A 210 24.76 -9.15 9.80
N GLU A 211 25.69 -9.61 8.96
CA GLU A 211 26.90 -8.91 8.55
C GLU A 211 26.70 -7.98 7.34
N GLY A 212 25.50 -7.96 6.74
CA GLY A 212 25.21 -7.19 5.53
C GLY A 212 25.55 -7.91 4.22
N ASN A 213 25.99 -9.16 4.28
CA ASN A 213 26.32 -9.97 3.11
C ASN A 213 25.07 -10.66 2.54
N LEU A 214 25.03 -10.82 1.21
CA LEU A 214 23.93 -11.48 0.51
C LEU A 214 24.22 -12.97 0.36
N ARG A 215 23.36 -13.81 0.93
CA ARG A 215 23.44 -15.26 0.78
C ARG A 215 22.70 -15.70 -0.48
N PRO A 216 23.39 -16.29 -1.46
CA PRO A 216 22.77 -16.69 -2.72
C PRO A 216 21.73 -17.80 -2.50
N LEU A 217 20.71 -17.80 -3.36
CA LEU A 217 19.64 -18.79 -3.34
C LEU A 217 20.11 -20.11 -3.96
N SER A 218 19.55 -21.23 -3.49
CA SER A 218 19.86 -22.57 -4.01
C SER A 218 19.29 -22.85 -5.41
N VAL A 219 18.45 -21.95 -5.94
CA VAL A 219 17.79 -22.10 -7.24
C VAL A 219 18.51 -21.32 -8.31
N SER A 220 18.68 -21.93 -9.49
CA SER A 220 19.27 -21.30 -10.68
C SER A 220 18.18 -20.96 -11.71
N PRO A 221 18.37 -19.90 -12.52
CA PRO A 221 17.45 -19.57 -13.62
C PRO A 221 17.40 -20.72 -14.64
N GLY A 222 16.21 -21.00 -15.17
CA GLY A 222 15.94 -22.08 -16.11
C GLY A 222 15.46 -23.39 -15.47
N ASN A 223 15.64 -23.58 -14.16
CA ASN A 223 15.22 -24.80 -13.50
C ASN A 223 13.70 -24.90 -13.37
N THR A 224 13.17 -26.12 -13.38
CA THR A 224 11.77 -26.37 -13.03
C THR A 224 11.67 -26.55 -11.52
N ILE A 225 10.72 -25.88 -10.89
CA ILE A 225 10.53 -25.95 -9.43
C ILE A 225 9.08 -26.30 -9.09
N LEU A 226 8.93 -27.01 -7.97
CA LEU A 226 7.67 -27.22 -7.28
C LEU A 226 7.53 -26.15 -6.20
N TYR A 227 6.41 -25.43 -6.19
CA TYR A 227 6.13 -24.37 -5.23
C TYR A 227 4.76 -24.54 -4.55
N SER A 228 4.58 -23.82 -3.45
CA SER A 228 3.32 -23.84 -2.71
C SER A 228 2.17 -23.17 -3.49
N LYS A 229 1.01 -23.84 -3.60
CA LYS A 229 -0.14 -23.45 -4.45
C LYS A 229 -0.70 -22.02 -4.22
N TYR A 230 -0.46 -21.43 -3.05
CA TYR A 230 -1.00 -20.13 -2.64
C TYR A 230 0.09 -19.12 -2.26
N ALA A 231 1.33 -19.39 -2.67
CA ALA A 231 2.45 -18.54 -2.35
C ALA A 231 2.68 -17.48 -3.43
N GLY A 232 3.27 -16.37 -2.99
CA GLY A 232 3.75 -15.29 -3.85
C GLY A 232 2.67 -14.39 -4.42
N ASN A 233 3.11 -13.61 -5.39
CA ASN A 233 2.32 -12.58 -6.05
C ASN A 233 2.15 -12.93 -7.52
N ASP A 234 0.89 -12.99 -7.97
CA ASP A 234 0.55 -13.24 -9.36
C ASP A 234 0.70 -11.95 -10.21
N PHE A 235 1.39 -12.09 -11.34
CA PHE A 235 1.57 -11.06 -12.37
C PHE A 235 1.12 -11.62 -13.72
N LYS A 236 0.39 -10.81 -14.48
CA LYS A 236 -0.03 -11.17 -15.84
C LYS A 236 0.84 -10.42 -16.84
N GLY A 237 1.55 -11.17 -17.68
CA GLY A 237 2.30 -10.60 -18.80
C GLY A 237 1.38 -10.13 -19.94
N ASN A 238 1.90 -9.27 -20.80
CA ASN A 238 1.22 -8.83 -22.02
C ASN A 238 0.93 -10.00 -22.97
N ASP A 239 1.72 -11.07 -22.92
CA ASP A 239 1.51 -12.29 -23.72
C ASP A 239 0.40 -13.22 -23.20
N GLY A 240 -0.32 -12.84 -22.13
CA GLY A 240 -1.30 -13.69 -21.46
C GLY A 240 -0.70 -14.79 -20.57
N SER A 241 0.64 -14.91 -20.53
CA SER A 241 1.34 -15.82 -19.62
C SER A 241 1.22 -15.35 -18.17
N ASN A 242 1.01 -16.31 -17.26
CA ASN A 242 0.97 -16.07 -15.82
C ASN A 242 2.36 -16.23 -15.21
N TYR A 243 2.81 -15.20 -14.52
CA TYR A 243 4.06 -15.18 -13.77
C TYR A 243 3.77 -15.09 -12.28
N ILE A 244 4.61 -15.68 -11.45
CA ILE A 244 4.51 -15.58 -10.00
C ILE A 244 5.87 -15.17 -9.46
N ALA A 245 5.88 -14.16 -8.59
CA ALA A 245 7.05 -13.88 -7.75
C ALA A 245 6.87 -14.56 -6.39
N LEU A 246 7.70 -15.54 -6.11
CA LEU A 246 7.70 -16.33 -4.87
C LEU A 246 8.84 -15.89 -3.97
N ARG A 247 8.75 -16.18 -2.66
CA ARG A 247 9.93 -16.17 -1.79
C ARG A 247 10.66 -17.49 -1.91
N ALA A 248 11.96 -17.49 -1.61
CA ALA A 248 12.76 -18.71 -1.55
C ALA A 248 12.19 -19.75 -0.57
N SER A 249 11.55 -19.31 0.52
CA SER A 249 10.88 -20.18 1.49
C SER A 249 9.71 -20.99 0.92
N ASP A 250 9.09 -20.50 -0.14
CA ASP A 250 7.87 -21.09 -0.71
C ASP A 250 8.17 -22.14 -1.78
N VAL A 251 9.44 -22.24 -2.19
CA VAL A 251 9.96 -23.26 -3.10
C VAL A 251 10.14 -24.56 -2.32
N MET A 252 9.41 -25.60 -2.71
CA MET A 252 9.41 -26.90 -2.03
C MET A 252 10.51 -27.81 -2.55
N ALA A 253 10.68 -27.86 -3.87
CA ALA A 253 11.68 -28.72 -4.51
C ALA A 253 12.14 -28.13 -5.85
N ALA A 254 13.41 -28.33 -6.17
CA ALA A 254 13.92 -28.18 -7.53
C ALA A 254 13.83 -29.53 -8.25
N LEU A 255 13.25 -29.53 -9.44
CA LEU A 255 13.16 -30.69 -10.32
C LEU A 255 14.26 -30.54 -11.39
N TYR A 256 15.14 -31.54 -11.48
CA TYR A 256 16.27 -31.61 -12.41
C TYR A 256 16.26 -32.94 -13.15
#